data_AF-A0A7V6ZFN2-F1
#
_entry.id   AF-A0A7V6ZFN2-F1
#
_cell.length_a   1.000
_cell.length_b   1.000
_cell.length_c   1.000
_cell.angle_alpha   90.00
_cell.angle_beta   90.00
_cell.angle_gamma   90.00
#
_symmetry.space_group_name_H-M   'P 1'
#
loop_
_entity.id
_entity.type
_entity.pdbx_description
1 polymer ?
#
loop_
_entity_poly.entity_id
_entity_poly.type
_entity_poly.pdbx_seq_one_letter_code
_entity_poly.pdbx_strand_id
1 'polypeptide(L)'
;MEAIEERSVDREEEQKEVSQKPGRKKPEKKKRAVGCALLSLFIIMLACGVLFGLHLLGIVDIRSITYKAGSHLPFLGDRLLPPGEVVITPEERRIQELQEYEEQINSKFLELQRKEEELGKKERELALMEEELQARARSLAEIAQTPSSRELQVEEELFPKVIAIIQEMSTRRAAEVLNDFNDSLAVEVLKALPPDTAGAILGRMDAAKAARLMEQMATEKGE
;
A
#
# COMPACT_ATOMS: atom_id res chain seq x y z
N MET A 1 86.94 -16.55 -76.60
CA MET A 1 87.94 -17.17 -75.71
C MET A 1 87.60 -16.64 -74.33
N GLU A 2 87.14 -17.38 -73.33
CA GLU A 2 87.16 -18.82 -73.03
C GLU A 2 86.06 -19.12 -71.99
N ALA A 3 85.53 -20.35 -72.07
CA ALA A 3 85.17 -21.29 -70.99
C ALA A 3 84.43 -20.76 -69.74
N ILE A 4 83.20 -21.19 -69.39
CA ILE A 4 82.75 -22.53 -68.94
C ILE A 4 83.67 -23.14 -67.86
N GLU A 5 83.20 -23.17 -66.60
CA GLU A 5 83.44 -24.14 -65.50
C GLU A 5 83.10 -23.40 -64.18
N GLU A 6 82.48 -23.91 -63.12
CA GLU A 6 82.07 -25.24 -62.64
C GLU A 6 81.10 -24.95 -61.46
N ARG A 7 79.95 -25.64 -61.29
CA ARG A 7 79.77 -26.87 -60.47
C ARG A 7 80.25 -26.65 -59.02
N SER A 8 79.54 -26.97 -57.93
CA SER A 8 78.31 -27.67 -57.56
C SER A 8 78.25 -27.60 -56.03
N VAL A 9 77.08 -27.70 -55.39
CA VAL A 9 76.82 -28.75 -54.38
C VAL A 9 75.31 -28.99 -54.32
N ASP A 10 74.98 -30.25 -54.49
CA ASP A 10 73.68 -30.89 -54.60
C ASP A 10 72.90 -31.01 -53.28
N ARG A 11 71.57 -31.09 -53.38
CA ARG A 11 70.75 -32.25 -52.95
C ARG A 11 69.27 -31.93 -53.15
N GLU A 12 68.63 -32.60 -54.11
CA GLU A 12 67.82 -33.83 -53.94
C GLU A 12 66.57 -33.53 -53.10
N GLU A 13 65.32 -33.79 -53.48
CA GLU A 13 64.63 -34.56 -54.51
C GLU A 13 63.13 -34.17 -54.27
N GLU A 14 62.15 -34.20 -55.16
CA GLU A 14 61.89 -35.10 -56.28
C GLU A 14 60.80 -34.42 -57.11
N GLN A 15 61.06 -34.26 -58.40
CA GLN A 15 60.14 -33.76 -59.41
C GLN A 15 59.81 -34.94 -60.33
N LYS A 16 58.59 -34.92 -60.89
CA LYS A 16 58.15 -35.51 -62.19
C LYS A 16 56.91 -36.40 -62.06
N GLU A 17 55.96 -36.40 -62.97
CA GLU A 17 55.59 -35.54 -64.11
C GLU A 17 54.26 -36.10 -64.63
N VAL A 18 53.46 -35.24 -65.28
CA VAL A 18 52.73 -35.51 -66.54
C VAL A 18 51.69 -36.66 -66.55
N SER A 19 50.42 -36.32 -66.77
CA SER A 19 49.85 -36.34 -68.13
C SER A 19 48.33 -36.20 -68.16
N GLN A 20 47.85 -35.31 -69.03
CA GLN A 20 46.45 -35.25 -69.48
C GLN A 20 46.14 -36.36 -70.50
N LYS A 21 44.92 -36.90 -70.38
CA LYS A 21 44.16 -37.84 -71.26
C LYS A 21 44.32 -37.58 -72.78
N PRO A 22 44.00 -38.55 -73.69
CA PRO A 22 42.74 -39.33 -73.64
C PRO A 22 42.73 -40.77 -74.24
N GLY A 23 41.69 -41.56 -73.90
CA GLY A 23 41.36 -42.81 -74.58
C GLY A 23 40.24 -43.61 -73.89
N ARG A 24 39.11 -43.84 -74.59
CA ARG A 24 37.88 -44.51 -74.11
C ARG A 24 38.04 -46.04 -73.97
N LYS A 25 37.37 -46.65 -72.98
CA LYS A 25 36.30 -47.69 -73.10
C LYS A 25 35.92 -48.27 -71.72
N LYS A 26 34.63 -48.19 -71.36
CA LYS A 26 33.92 -48.98 -70.31
C LYS A 26 33.59 -50.39 -70.91
N PRO A 27 33.15 -51.45 -70.18
CA PRO A 27 32.28 -51.40 -68.99
C PRO A 27 32.40 -52.55 -67.95
N GLU A 28 31.50 -52.52 -66.95
CA GLU A 28 30.99 -53.64 -66.10
C GLU A 28 31.83 -53.98 -64.84
N LYS A 29 31.29 -54.21 -63.62
CA LYS A 29 29.94 -54.56 -63.11
C LYS A 29 29.90 -54.29 -61.58
N LYS A 30 28.90 -53.55 -61.08
CA LYS A 30 27.68 -54.00 -60.36
C LYS A 30 27.79 -54.26 -58.85
N LYS A 31 27.08 -53.38 -58.12
CA LYS A 31 26.11 -53.65 -57.05
C LYS A 31 26.63 -54.01 -55.65
N ARG A 32 26.81 -53.00 -54.78
CA ARG A 32 26.33 -52.97 -53.37
C ARG A 32 26.09 -51.53 -52.86
N ALA A 33 25.45 -50.65 -53.63
CA ALA A 33 25.10 -49.29 -53.16
C ALA A 33 23.65 -49.17 -52.62
N VAL A 34 22.81 -50.17 -52.87
CA VAL A 34 21.40 -50.15 -52.46
C VAL A 34 21.25 -50.47 -50.96
N GLY A 35 22.10 -51.34 -50.40
CA GLY A 35 22.07 -51.66 -48.97
C GLY A 35 22.49 -50.49 -48.07
N CYS A 36 23.53 -49.74 -48.46
CA CYS A 36 24.00 -48.59 -47.70
C CYS A 36 23.02 -47.40 -47.80
N ALA A 37 22.43 -47.17 -48.98
CA ALA A 37 21.39 -46.15 -49.17
C ALA A 37 20.08 -46.48 -48.44
N LEU A 38 19.69 -47.76 -48.38
CA LEU A 38 18.53 -48.21 -47.59
C LEU A 38 18.78 -48.10 -46.09
N LEU A 39 19.99 -48.44 -45.62
CA LEU A 39 20.38 -48.24 -44.22
C LEU A 39 20.39 -46.75 -43.84
N SER A 40 20.94 -45.87 -44.70
CA SER A 40 20.89 -44.43 -44.44
C SER A 40 19.46 -43.89 -44.44
N LEU A 41 18.59 -44.36 -45.34
CA LEU A 41 17.18 -43.98 -45.37
C LEU A 41 16.45 -44.44 -44.11
N PHE A 42 16.72 -45.67 -43.64
CA PHE A 42 16.16 -46.19 -42.40
C PHE A 42 16.63 -45.41 -41.17
N ILE A 43 17.92 -45.03 -41.10
CA ILE A 43 18.48 -44.20 -40.03
C ILE A 43 17.85 -42.80 -40.03
N ILE A 44 17.65 -42.19 -41.22
CA ILE A 44 16.97 -40.90 -41.35
C ILE A 44 15.52 -41.00 -40.87
N MET A 45 14.81 -42.07 -41.24
CA MET A 45 13.42 -42.29 -40.81
C MET A 45 13.33 -42.50 -39.29
N LEU A 46 14.27 -43.26 -38.71
CA LEU A 46 14.36 -43.45 -37.26
C LEU A 46 14.67 -42.14 -36.53
N ALA A 47 15.60 -41.33 -37.04
CA ALA A 47 15.91 -40.02 -36.49
C ALA A 47 14.71 -39.05 -36.58
N CYS A 48 14.01 -39.03 -37.72
CA CYS A 48 12.76 -38.28 -37.87
C CYS A 48 11.67 -38.77 -36.91
N GLY A 49 11.55 -40.08 -36.70
CA GLY A 49 10.60 -40.66 -35.75
C GLY A 49 10.90 -40.29 -34.30
N VAL A 50 12.18 -40.27 -33.90
CA VAL A 50 12.60 -39.82 -32.57
C VAL A 50 12.32 -38.31 -32.39
N LEU A 51 12.64 -37.49 -33.39
CA LEU A 51 12.34 -36.05 -33.37
C LEU A 51 10.83 -35.79 -33.29
N PHE A 52 10.03 -36.52 -34.08
CA PHE A 52 8.57 -36.40 -34.09
C PHE A 52 7.95 -36.91 -32.78
N GLY A 53 8.47 -37.99 -32.21
CA GLY A 53 8.07 -38.47 -30.90
C GLY A 53 8.36 -37.43 -29.81
N LEU A 54 9.58 -36.87 -29.79
CA LEU A 54 9.97 -35.87 -28.80
C LEU A 54 9.20 -34.54 -28.94
N HIS A 55 8.69 -34.26 -30.14
CA HIS A 55 7.78 -33.14 -30.41
C HIS A 55 6.37 -33.37 -29.87
N LEU A 56 5.80 -34.57 -30.03
CA LEU A 56 4.51 -34.92 -29.41
C LEU A 56 4.56 -34.83 -27.89
N LEU A 57 5.74 -35.05 -27.31
CA LEU A 57 6.00 -35.00 -25.87
C LEU A 57 6.24 -33.57 -25.35
N GLY A 58 6.31 -32.56 -26.24
CA GLY A 58 6.44 -31.15 -25.86
C GLY A 58 7.81 -30.74 -25.29
N ILE A 59 8.79 -31.65 -25.29
CA ILE A 59 10.14 -31.43 -24.75
C ILE A 59 11.05 -30.76 -25.79
N VAL A 60 10.82 -31.03 -27.08
CA VAL A 60 11.57 -30.45 -28.19
C VAL A 60 10.65 -29.71 -29.14
N ASP A 61 10.86 -28.39 -29.20
CA ASP A 61 10.18 -27.50 -30.12
C ASP A 61 10.87 -27.59 -31.48
N ILE A 62 10.41 -28.49 -32.36
CA ILE A 62 10.95 -28.72 -33.73
C ILE A 62 11.09 -27.39 -34.47
N ARG A 63 10.16 -26.46 -34.20
CA ARG A 63 10.12 -25.11 -34.76
C ARG A 63 11.43 -24.34 -34.50
N SER A 64 12.01 -24.44 -33.30
CA SER A 64 13.29 -23.79 -32.94
C SER A 64 14.50 -24.36 -33.72
N ILE A 65 14.48 -25.66 -33.98
CA ILE A 65 15.56 -26.37 -34.70
C ILE A 65 15.45 -26.10 -36.20
N THR A 66 14.24 -26.08 -36.76
CA THR A 66 13.99 -25.74 -38.16
C THR A 66 14.33 -24.30 -38.48
N TYR A 67 14.13 -23.34 -37.57
CA TYR A 67 14.56 -21.95 -37.77
C TYR A 67 16.09 -21.80 -37.75
N LYS A 68 16.79 -22.58 -36.90
CA LYS A 68 18.26 -22.59 -36.86
C LYS A 68 18.90 -23.21 -38.12
N ALA A 69 18.17 -24.10 -38.80
CA ALA A 69 18.60 -24.78 -40.03
C ALA A 69 17.97 -24.22 -41.32
N GLY A 70 17.09 -23.22 -41.22
CA GLY A 70 16.24 -22.72 -42.30
C GLY A 70 16.97 -21.92 -43.39
N SER A 71 18.24 -21.58 -43.20
CA SER A 71 19.02 -20.73 -44.13
C SER A 71 19.66 -21.48 -45.30
N HIS A 72 19.47 -22.80 -45.45
CA HIS A 72 20.18 -23.61 -46.47
C HIS A 72 19.29 -24.47 -47.38
N LEU A 73 17.95 -24.36 -47.29
CA LEU A 73 17.03 -25.15 -48.14
C LEU A 73 16.26 -24.26 -49.13
N PRO A 74 16.77 -24.07 -50.36
CA PRO A 74 16.22 -23.12 -51.34
C PRO A 74 14.90 -23.53 -52.02
N PHE A 75 14.26 -24.65 -51.64
CA PHE A 75 13.09 -25.17 -52.37
C PHE A 75 11.81 -25.37 -51.55
N LEU A 76 11.85 -25.14 -50.22
CA LEU A 76 10.69 -25.39 -49.33
C LEU A 76 10.17 -24.14 -48.58
N GLY A 77 10.69 -22.94 -48.91
CA GLY A 77 10.48 -21.71 -48.14
C GLY A 77 9.06 -21.14 -48.17
N ASP A 78 8.35 -21.23 -49.30
CA ASP A 78 7.17 -20.36 -49.50
C ASP A 78 5.82 -20.99 -49.14
N ARG A 79 5.76 -22.29 -48.82
CA ARG A 79 4.47 -23.00 -48.65
C ARG A 79 4.18 -23.49 -47.23
N LEU A 80 5.17 -23.44 -46.33
CA LEU A 80 5.03 -23.89 -44.94
C LEU A 80 5.07 -22.75 -43.92
N LEU A 81 5.48 -21.53 -44.32
CA LEU A 81 5.47 -20.36 -43.46
C LEU A 81 4.36 -19.42 -43.91
N PRO A 82 3.27 -19.22 -43.14
CA PRO A 82 2.40 -18.08 -43.36
C PRO A 82 3.22 -16.79 -43.15
N PRO A 83 3.26 -15.86 -44.11
CA PRO A 83 3.93 -14.58 -43.92
C PRO A 83 3.08 -13.74 -42.95
N GLY A 84 3.58 -13.48 -41.74
CA GLY A 84 3.03 -12.42 -40.90
C GLY A 84 2.86 -12.69 -39.41
N GLU A 85 3.25 -13.84 -38.86
CA GLU A 85 3.30 -13.97 -37.40
C GLU A 85 4.70 -13.61 -36.91
N VAL A 86 4.85 -12.39 -36.39
CA VAL A 86 6.00 -11.97 -35.59
C VAL A 86 5.98 -12.82 -34.33
N VAL A 87 6.61 -13.99 -34.40
CA VAL A 87 6.78 -14.88 -33.24
C VAL A 87 7.84 -14.22 -32.37
N ILE A 88 7.39 -13.41 -31.40
CA ILE A 88 8.21 -12.85 -30.33
C ILE A 88 9.07 -13.97 -29.76
N THR A 89 10.38 -13.81 -29.80
CA THR A 89 11.31 -14.81 -29.26
C THR A 89 11.07 -14.95 -27.75
N PRO A 90 11.31 -16.14 -27.14
CA PRO A 90 11.16 -16.31 -25.69
C PRO A 90 12.00 -15.34 -24.86
N GLU A 91 13.10 -14.82 -25.41
CA GLU A 91 13.94 -13.81 -24.76
C GLU A 91 13.31 -12.41 -24.80
N GLU A 92 12.76 -12.00 -25.94
CA GLU A 92 12.05 -10.72 -26.08
C GLU A 92 10.81 -10.66 -25.16
N ARG A 93 10.09 -11.78 -24.98
CA ARG A 93 8.98 -11.84 -24.00
C ARG A 93 9.46 -11.62 -22.57
N ARG A 94 10.57 -12.24 -22.16
CA ARG A 94 11.13 -12.03 -20.81
C ARG A 94 11.62 -10.60 -20.60
N ILE A 95 12.19 -9.97 -21.62
CA ILE A 95 12.60 -8.56 -21.53
C ILE A 95 11.38 -7.67 -21.33
N GLN A 96 10.30 -7.91 -22.07
CA GLN A 96 9.05 -7.16 -21.89
C GLN A 96 8.44 -7.37 -20.48
N GLU A 97 8.38 -8.61 -20.00
CA GLU A 97 7.90 -8.90 -18.64
C GLU A 97 8.74 -8.19 -17.57
N LEU A 98 10.07 -8.15 -17.72
CA LEU A 98 10.96 -7.43 -16.82
C LEU A 98 10.72 -5.92 -16.85
N GLN A 99 10.49 -5.34 -18.02
CA GLN A 99 10.15 -3.91 -18.16
C GLN A 99 8.82 -3.59 -17.48
N GLU A 100 7.79 -4.42 -17.69
CA GLU A 100 6.48 -4.27 -17.04
C GLU A 100 6.60 -4.39 -15.51
N TYR A 101 7.46 -5.27 -15.01
CA TYR A 101 7.73 -5.36 -13.58
C TYR A 101 8.49 -4.14 -13.05
N GLU A 102 9.48 -3.64 -13.78
CA GLU A 102 10.24 -2.45 -13.39
C GLU A 102 9.34 -1.21 -13.32
N GLU A 103 8.45 -1.04 -14.30
CA GLU A 103 7.43 0.02 -14.29
C GLU A 103 6.47 -0.12 -13.10
N GLN A 104 6.00 -1.34 -12.82
CA GLN A 104 5.15 -1.59 -11.66
C GLN A 104 5.86 -1.31 -10.34
N ILE A 105 7.11 -1.73 -10.20
CA ILE A 105 7.92 -1.46 -8.99
C ILE A 105 8.11 0.04 -8.84
N ASN A 106 8.47 0.74 -9.90
CA ASN A 106 8.70 2.18 -9.87
C ASN A 106 7.40 2.95 -9.55
N SER A 107 6.27 2.55 -10.12
CA SER A 107 4.96 3.16 -9.82
C SER A 107 4.57 2.97 -8.35
N LYS A 108 4.76 1.77 -7.79
CA LYS A 108 4.51 1.49 -6.38
C LYS A 108 5.47 2.24 -5.47
N PHE A 109 6.75 2.36 -5.85
CA PHE A 109 7.73 3.13 -5.10
C PHE A 109 7.32 4.61 -5.03
N LEU A 110 6.90 5.19 -6.14
CA LEU A 110 6.41 6.58 -6.19
C LEU A 110 5.12 6.76 -5.37
N GLU A 111 4.21 5.79 -5.42
CA GLU A 111 2.99 5.81 -4.61
C GLU A 111 3.30 5.74 -3.11
N LEU A 112 4.23 4.87 -2.69
CA LEU A 112 4.69 4.77 -1.31
C LEU A 112 5.36 6.06 -0.86
N GLN A 113 6.24 6.63 -1.67
CA GLN A 113 6.91 7.90 -1.36
C GLN A 113 5.89 9.03 -1.16
N ARG A 114 4.85 9.10 -2.00
CA ARG A 114 3.76 10.08 -1.84
C ARG A 114 2.98 9.84 -0.54
N LYS A 115 2.65 8.59 -0.23
CA LYS A 115 1.94 8.23 1.01
C LYS A 115 2.77 8.55 2.25
N GLU A 116 4.07 8.31 2.22
CA GLU A 116 5.00 8.69 3.30
C GLU A 116 5.03 10.21 3.49
N GLU A 117 5.07 10.99 2.41
CA GLU A 117 5.01 12.46 2.51
C GLU A 117 3.67 12.95 3.07
N GLU A 118 2.55 12.36 2.63
CA GLU A 118 1.21 12.68 3.13
C GLU A 118 1.05 12.30 4.62
N LEU A 119 1.57 11.14 5.03
CA LEU A 119 1.61 10.73 6.44
C LEU A 119 2.47 11.69 7.26
N GLY A 120 3.67 12.03 6.80
CA GLY A 120 4.55 12.95 7.50
C GLY A 120 3.98 14.37 7.62
N LYS A 121 3.08 14.79 6.71
CA LYS A 121 2.31 16.04 6.84
C LYS A 121 1.23 15.91 7.92
N LYS A 122 0.46 14.82 7.91
CA LYS A 122 -0.59 14.55 8.90
C LYS A 122 -0.04 14.38 10.31
N GLU A 123 1.10 13.71 10.46
CA GLU A 123 1.77 13.56 11.76
C GLU A 123 2.19 14.92 12.34
N ARG A 124 2.71 15.82 11.49
CA ARG A 124 3.03 17.19 11.89
C ARG A 124 1.79 17.99 12.29
N GLU A 125 0.71 17.88 11.53
CA GLU A 125 -0.57 18.53 11.84
C GLU A 125 -1.16 18.01 13.15
N LEU A 126 -1.15 16.70 13.37
CA LEU A 126 -1.61 16.10 14.62
C LEU A 126 -0.76 16.53 15.80
N ALA A 127 0.57 16.57 15.67
CA ALA A 127 1.45 17.03 16.74
C ALA A 127 1.16 18.49 17.15
N LEU A 128 0.91 19.37 16.18
CA LEU A 128 0.51 20.76 16.45
C LEU A 128 -0.85 20.84 17.16
N MET A 129 -1.81 20.03 16.72
CA MET A 129 -3.15 20.00 17.31
C MET A 129 -3.14 19.40 18.73
N GLU A 130 -2.32 18.39 18.97
CA GLU A 130 -2.08 17.83 20.31
C GLU A 130 -1.44 18.85 21.25
N GLU A 131 -0.46 19.62 20.78
CA GLU A 131 0.16 20.70 21.55
C GLU A 131 -0.88 21.79 21.90
N GLU A 132 -1.71 22.21 20.94
CA GLU A 132 -2.77 23.19 21.16
C GLU A 132 -3.82 22.67 22.16
N LEU A 133 -4.26 21.43 22.00
CA LEU A 133 -5.19 20.79 22.94
C LEU A 133 -4.60 20.68 24.34
N GLN A 134 -3.31 20.34 24.45
CA GLN A 134 -2.64 20.27 25.74
C GLN A 134 -2.50 21.66 26.38
N ALA A 135 -2.22 22.71 25.61
CA ALA A 135 -2.19 24.08 26.09
C ALA A 135 -3.57 24.55 26.58
N ARG A 136 -4.64 24.27 25.82
CA ARG A 136 -6.02 24.56 26.21
C ARG A 136 -6.45 23.75 27.44
N ALA A 137 -6.07 22.48 27.53
CA ALA A 137 -6.35 21.64 28.69
C ALA A 137 -5.64 22.19 29.95
N ARG A 138 -4.39 22.66 29.82
CA ARG A 138 -3.68 23.32 30.91
C ARG A 138 -4.32 24.63 31.33
N SER A 139 -4.76 25.48 30.40
CA SER A 139 -5.42 26.73 30.74
C SER A 139 -6.78 26.49 31.41
N LEU A 140 -7.57 25.52 30.95
CA LEU A 140 -8.81 25.13 31.61
C LEU A 140 -8.56 24.51 32.99
N ALA A 141 -7.52 23.68 33.13
CA ALA A 141 -7.13 23.13 34.42
C ALA A 141 -6.65 24.23 35.38
N GLU A 142 -5.94 25.25 34.89
CA GLU A 142 -5.54 26.41 35.67
C GLU A 142 -6.77 27.21 36.09
N ILE A 143 -7.73 27.49 35.19
CA ILE A 143 -8.99 28.15 35.52
C ILE A 143 -9.82 27.34 36.54
N ALA A 144 -9.83 26.01 36.44
CA ALA A 144 -10.56 25.14 37.36
C ALA A 144 -9.85 24.99 38.72
N GLN A 145 -8.52 25.03 38.75
CA GLN A 145 -7.70 24.92 39.97
C GLN A 145 -7.43 26.27 40.62
N THR A 146 -7.62 27.37 39.91
CA THR A 146 -7.95 28.64 40.54
C THR A 146 -9.45 28.59 40.83
N PRO A 147 -9.91 28.15 42.02
CA PRO A 147 -11.11 28.82 42.49
C PRO A 147 -10.76 30.30 42.36
N SER A 148 -11.58 31.07 41.67
CA SER A 148 -11.56 32.50 41.90
C SER A 148 -11.79 32.62 43.40
N SER A 149 -10.71 32.74 44.18
CA SER A 149 -10.80 32.76 45.63
C SER A 149 -11.65 33.94 46.07
N ARG A 150 -11.86 34.91 45.17
CA ARG A 150 -12.84 35.98 45.32
C ARG A 150 -14.28 35.50 45.19
N GLU A 151 -14.65 34.65 44.23
CA GLU A 151 -16.03 34.21 44.05
C GLU A 151 -16.47 33.25 45.16
N LEU A 152 -15.64 32.28 45.55
CA LEU A 152 -15.98 31.39 46.67
C LEU A 152 -15.98 32.10 48.04
N GLN A 153 -15.06 33.05 48.29
CA GLN A 153 -15.06 33.81 49.55
C GLN A 153 -16.22 34.81 49.63
N VAL A 154 -16.60 35.41 48.50
CA VAL A 154 -17.74 36.33 48.44
C VAL A 154 -19.06 35.57 48.65
N GLU A 155 -19.22 34.38 48.07
CA GLU A 155 -20.41 33.54 48.28
C GLU A 155 -20.49 33.03 49.74
N GLU A 156 -19.38 32.56 50.33
CA GLU A 156 -19.33 32.07 51.72
C GLU A 156 -19.65 33.15 52.77
N GLU A 157 -19.27 34.42 52.56
CA GLU A 157 -19.61 35.49 53.50
C GLU A 157 -21.00 36.11 53.26
N LEU A 158 -21.45 36.20 52.01
CA LEU A 158 -22.71 36.88 51.69
C LEU A 158 -23.92 36.03 52.05
N PHE A 159 -23.87 34.71 51.85
CA PHE A 159 -25.03 33.85 52.12
C PHE A 159 -25.45 33.87 53.60
N PRO A 160 -24.56 33.68 54.60
CA PRO A 160 -24.92 33.81 56.02
C PRO A 160 -25.46 35.19 56.38
N LYS A 161 -24.96 36.25 55.72
CA LYS A 161 -25.43 37.61 55.93
C LYS A 161 -26.86 37.82 55.42
N VAL A 162 -27.20 37.22 54.27
CA VAL A 162 -28.58 37.18 53.77
C VAL A 162 -29.48 36.48 54.77
N ILE A 163 -29.07 35.31 55.28
CA ILE A 163 -29.85 34.59 56.31
C ILE A 163 -30.08 35.47 57.55
N ALA A 164 -29.03 36.12 58.06
CA ALA A 164 -29.13 37.01 59.22
C ALA A 164 -30.11 38.17 58.99
N ILE A 165 -30.08 38.81 57.83
CA ILE A 165 -30.99 39.91 57.47
C ILE A 165 -32.45 39.40 57.40
N ILE A 166 -32.67 38.22 56.80
CA ILE A 166 -34.00 37.59 56.74
C ILE A 166 -34.51 37.21 58.15
N GLN A 167 -33.63 36.77 59.05
CA GLN A 167 -33.99 36.45 60.44
C GLN A 167 -34.35 37.70 61.26
N GLU A 168 -33.64 38.81 61.05
CA GLU A 168 -33.84 40.05 61.82
C GLU A 168 -35.08 40.82 61.38
N MET A 169 -35.49 40.69 60.12
CA MET A 169 -36.70 41.35 59.63
C MET A 169 -38.00 40.68 60.11
N SER A 170 -39.09 41.45 60.13
CA SER A 170 -40.40 40.91 60.52
C SER A 170 -40.87 39.80 59.57
N THR A 171 -41.56 38.79 60.10
CA THR A 171 -42.08 37.64 59.35
C THR A 171 -42.87 38.02 58.10
N ARG A 172 -43.66 39.11 58.17
CA ARG A 172 -44.45 39.60 57.03
C ARG A 172 -43.55 40.15 55.92
N ARG A 173 -42.52 40.92 56.27
CA ARG A 173 -41.56 41.47 55.29
C ARG A 173 -40.68 40.38 54.70
N ALA A 174 -40.24 39.42 55.51
CA ALA A 174 -39.52 38.25 55.02
C ALA A 174 -40.36 37.48 53.99
N ALA A 175 -41.65 37.24 54.28
CA ALA A 175 -42.55 36.57 53.36
C ALA A 175 -42.74 37.34 52.03
N GLU A 176 -42.87 38.68 52.09
CA GLU A 176 -42.93 39.53 50.90
C GLU A 176 -41.64 39.42 50.06
N VAL A 177 -40.46 39.49 50.70
CA VAL A 177 -39.17 39.38 50.01
C VAL A 177 -38.95 37.99 49.40
N LEU A 178 -39.23 36.93 50.15
CA LEU A 178 -39.08 35.55 49.65
C LEU A 178 -40.10 35.21 48.55
N ASN A 179 -41.24 35.91 48.50
CA ASN A 179 -42.19 35.80 47.39
C ASN A 179 -41.60 36.31 46.06
N ASP A 180 -40.63 37.23 46.11
CA ASP A 180 -39.96 37.77 44.92
C ASP A 180 -38.70 36.97 44.53
N PHE A 181 -38.17 36.13 45.42
CA PHE A 181 -37.03 35.26 45.13
C PHE A 181 -37.39 34.18 44.11
N ASN A 182 -36.39 33.68 43.37
CA ASN A 182 -36.56 32.45 42.62
C ASN A 182 -36.78 31.26 43.58
N ASP A 183 -37.47 30.22 43.11
CA ASP A 183 -37.91 29.13 43.98
C ASP A 183 -36.70 28.38 44.61
N SER A 184 -35.61 28.16 43.86
CA SER A 184 -34.40 27.49 44.35
C SER A 184 -33.68 28.24 45.48
N LEU A 185 -33.48 29.56 45.33
CA LEU A 185 -32.85 30.41 46.35
C LEU A 185 -33.75 30.55 47.58
N ALA A 186 -35.07 30.65 47.38
CA ALA A 186 -36.01 30.68 48.49
C ALA A 186 -35.95 29.38 49.30
N VAL A 187 -35.86 28.22 48.64
CA VAL A 187 -35.66 26.91 49.29
C VAL A 187 -34.35 26.87 50.09
N GLU A 188 -33.24 27.31 49.49
CA GLU A 188 -31.93 27.32 50.15
C GLU A 188 -31.93 28.20 51.41
N VAL A 189 -32.49 29.41 51.30
CA VAL A 189 -32.64 30.34 52.42
C VAL A 189 -33.57 29.77 53.50
N LEU A 190 -34.72 29.20 53.13
CA LEU A 190 -35.66 28.62 54.09
C LEU A 190 -35.08 27.41 54.83
N LYS A 191 -34.25 26.60 54.17
CA LYS A 191 -33.54 25.46 54.80
C LYS A 191 -32.47 25.93 55.80
N ALA A 192 -31.83 27.05 55.53
CA ALA A 192 -30.80 27.63 56.41
C ALA A 192 -31.39 28.39 57.61
N LEU A 193 -32.69 28.72 57.60
CA LEU A 193 -33.38 29.36 58.70
C LEU A 193 -33.80 28.34 59.80
N PRO A 194 -33.92 28.78 61.06
CA PRO A 194 -34.56 27.98 62.10
C PRO A 194 -35.97 27.55 61.68
N PRO A 195 -36.39 26.31 62.00
CA PRO A 195 -37.64 25.74 61.51
C PRO A 195 -38.87 26.55 61.93
N ASP A 196 -38.86 27.13 63.13
CA ASP A 196 -39.95 27.98 63.62
C ASP A 196 -40.08 29.28 62.80
N THR A 197 -38.94 29.91 62.48
CA THR A 197 -38.89 31.13 61.65
C THR A 197 -39.32 30.83 60.21
N ALA A 198 -38.78 29.77 59.61
CA ALA A 198 -39.17 29.33 58.28
C ALA A 198 -40.67 29.02 58.19
N GLY A 199 -41.21 28.30 59.18
CA GLY A 199 -42.64 27.99 59.27
C GLY A 199 -43.51 29.24 59.41
N ALA A 200 -43.08 30.21 60.23
CA ALA A 200 -43.80 31.47 60.38
C ALA A 200 -43.81 32.30 59.09
N ILE A 201 -42.70 32.30 58.33
CA ILE A 201 -42.59 33.00 57.04
C ILE A 201 -43.45 32.31 55.97
N LEU A 202 -43.39 30.97 55.88
CA LEU A 202 -44.24 30.15 55.01
C LEU A 202 -45.74 30.38 55.29
N GLY A 203 -46.12 30.56 56.56
CA GLY A 203 -47.50 30.88 56.95
C GLY A 203 -47.98 32.28 56.54
N ARG A 204 -47.09 33.17 56.08
CA ARG A 204 -47.40 34.56 55.70
C ARG A 204 -47.14 34.89 54.24
N MET A 205 -46.61 33.95 53.45
CA MET A 205 -46.36 34.14 52.02
C MET A 205 -47.57 33.68 51.17
N ASP A 206 -47.43 33.70 49.84
CA ASP A 206 -48.48 33.19 48.96
C ASP A 206 -48.66 31.68 49.16
N ALA A 207 -49.90 31.22 49.33
CA ALA A 207 -50.20 29.83 49.66
C ALA A 207 -49.75 28.85 48.56
N ALA A 208 -49.88 29.23 47.29
CA ALA A 208 -49.47 28.39 46.18
C ALA A 208 -47.94 28.32 46.09
N LYS A 209 -47.23 29.43 46.32
CA LYS A 209 -45.77 29.43 46.38
C LYS A 209 -45.25 28.65 47.59
N ALA A 210 -45.81 28.84 48.78
CA ALA A 210 -45.42 28.12 49.99
C ALA A 210 -45.48 26.60 49.81
N ALA A 211 -46.56 26.10 49.18
CA ALA A 211 -46.73 24.67 48.90
C ALA A 211 -45.64 24.15 47.96
N ARG A 212 -45.32 24.88 46.88
CA ARG A 212 -44.25 24.49 45.94
C ARG A 212 -42.87 24.47 46.61
N LEU A 213 -42.56 25.48 47.43
CA LEU A 213 -41.28 25.53 48.15
C LEU A 213 -41.17 24.38 49.15
N MET A 214 -42.24 24.07 49.89
CA MET A 214 -42.27 22.91 50.79
C MET A 214 -42.08 21.59 50.04
N GLU A 215 -42.70 21.43 48.87
CA GLU A 215 -42.53 20.25 48.02
C GLU A 215 -41.07 20.10 47.57
N GLN A 216 -40.46 21.17 47.05
CA GLN A 216 -39.04 21.18 46.65
C GLN A 216 -38.09 20.88 47.81
N MET A 217 -38.36 21.45 49.00
CA MET A 217 -37.60 21.16 50.21
C MET A 217 -37.66 19.68 50.60
N ALA A 218 -38.80 19.03 50.37
CA ALA A 218 -38.99 17.61 50.67
C ALA A 218 -38.31 16.70 49.63
N THR A 219 -38.29 17.09 48.35
CA THR A 219 -37.73 16.29 47.25
C THR A 219 -36.22 16.41 47.09
N GLU A 220 -35.62 17.58 47.35
CA GLU A 220 -34.16 17.79 47.27
C GLU A 220 -33.37 17.05 48.35
N LYS A 221 -34.03 16.45 49.35
CA LYS A 221 -33.36 15.75 50.46
C LYS A 221 -32.84 14.33 50.07
N GLY A 222 -32.54 14.10 48.79
CA GLY A 222 -32.36 12.77 48.22
C GLY A 222 -31.24 12.62 47.18
N GLU A 223 -30.24 13.50 47.16
CA GLU A 223 -28.98 13.28 46.44
C GLU A 223 -27.77 13.44 47.37
#